data_AF-A0A453DKY3-F1
#
_entry.id   AF-A0A453DKY3-F1
#
_cell.length_a   1.000
_cell.length_b   1.000
_cell.length_c   1.000
_cell.angle_alpha   90.00
_cell.angle_beta   90.00
_cell.angle_gamma   90.00
#
_symmetry.space_group_name_H-M   'P 1'
#
loop_
_entity.id
_entity.type
_entity.pdbx_description
1 polymer ?
#
loop_
_entity_poly.entity_id
_entity_poly.type
_entity_poly.pdbx_seq_one_letter_code
_entity_poly.pdbx_strand_id
1 'polypeptide(L)'
;MALSAAPAGQAPPLGKQLSYQLAAAVRSINWTYAIFWSMSTGLRSPGVLTWKDGFYNGEVKTRKIISLTTTEVTANDLILQRSEQLRELYESLLSGKADHRGRRPAASLSPEDLGEAEWYYTLSMTYSFRPGQGLPGKSFASNQHVWLYNAQYADTKAFKRALLAKTAPI
;
A
#
# COMPACT_ATOMS: atom_id res chain seq x y z
N MET A 1 6.58 -2.67 -29.01
CA MET A 1 5.53 -2.65 -27.96
C MET A 1 5.50 -1.26 -27.38
N ALA A 2 4.48 -0.48 -27.72
CA ALA A 2 4.35 0.92 -27.29
C ALA A 2 3.87 0.96 -25.84
N LEU A 3 4.53 1.80 -25.03
CA LEU A 3 4.08 2.18 -23.69
C LEU A 3 2.68 2.80 -23.82
N SER A 4 1.66 2.16 -23.23
CA SER A 4 0.33 2.74 -23.15
C SER A 4 0.42 4.03 -22.32
N ALA A 5 0.15 5.16 -22.96
CA ALA A 5 0.15 6.46 -22.33
C ALA A 5 -0.91 6.54 -21.22
N ALA A 6 -0.59 7.26 -20.15
CA ALA A 6 -1.54 7.64 -19.12
C ALA A 6 -2.71 8.44 -19.74
N PRO A 7 -3.94 8.30 -19.24
CA PRO A 7 -5.04 9.13 -19.71
C PRO A 7 -4.70 10.59 -19.42
N ALA A 8 -4.79 11.43 -20.47
CA ALA A 8 -4.61 12.87 -20.36
C ALA A 8 -5.74 13.46 -19.51
N GLY A 9 -5.42 14.24 -18.47
CA GLY A 9 -6.46 15.02 -17.79
C GLY A 9 -6.09 15.75 -16.50
N GLN A 10 -5.13 15.28 -15.69
CA GLN A 10 -4.79 15.97 -14.44
C GLN A 10 -3.33 15.75 -14.05
N ALA A 11 -2.57 16.83 -13.95
CA ALA A 11 -1.27 16.78 -13.31
C ALA A 11 -1.47 16.34 -11.85
N PRO A 12 -0.69 15.37 -11.35
CA PRO A 12 -0.84 14.92 -9.97
C PRO A 12 -0.59 16.09 -9.02
N PRO A 13 -1.34 16.16 -7.89
CA PRO A 13 -1.11 17.18 -6.87
C PRO A 13 0.35 17.19 -6.40
N LEU A 14 0.85 18.35 -5.99
CA LEU A 14 2.19 18.48 -5.41
C LEU A 14 2.35 17.49 -4.25
N GLY A 15 3.42 16.67 -4.31
CA GLY A 15 3.69 15.62 -3.31
C GLY A 15 2.99 14.28 -3.55
N LYS A 16 2.19 14.14 -4.62
CA LYS A 16 1.51 12.89 -5.02
C LYS A 16 2.06 12.24 -6.29
N GLN A 17 3.16 12.77 -6.84
CA GLN A 17 3.76 12.27 -8.07
C GLN A 17 4.07 10.75 -8.01
N LEU A 18 4.63 10.29 -6.89
CA LEU A 18 5.03 8.89 -6.72
C LEU A 18 3.82 7.96 -6.65
N SER A 19 2.78 8.31 -5.89
CA SER A 19 1.56 7.50 -5.80
C SER A 19 0.88 7.34 -7.17
N TYR A 20 0.85 8.38 -8.00
CA TYR A 20 0.32 8.29 -9.37
C TYR A 20 1.19 7.42 -10.29
N GLN A 21 2.51 7.50 -10.17
CA GLN A 21 3.42 6.62 -10.91
C GLN A 21 3.25 5.16 -10.50
N LEU A 22 3.13 4.88 -9.19
CA LEU A 22 2.83 3.56 -8.66
C LEU A 22 1.46 3.06 -9.17
N ALA A 23 0.44 3.93 -9.18
CA ALA A 23 -0.88 3.59 -9.71
C ALA A 23 -0.82 3.18 -11.19
N ALA A 24 -0.12 3.97 -12.02
CA ALA A 24 0.06 3.65 -13.43
C ALA A 24 0.79 2.31 -13.63
N ALA A 25 1.87 2.08 -12.87
CA ALA A 25 2.64 0.84 -12.94
C ALA A 25 1.79 -0.37 -12.55
N VAL A 26 1.14 -0.34 -11.38
CA VAL A 26 0.30 -1.42 -10.86
C VAL A 26 -0.84 -1.77 -11.80
N ARG A 27 -1.53 -0.76 -12.35
CA ARG A 27 -2.65 -0.94 -13.26
C ARG A 27 -2.23 -1.55 -14.60
N SER A 28 -1.06 -1.16 -15.12
CA SER A 28 -0.60 -1.64 -16.43
C SER A 28 -0.34 -3.15 -16.48
N ILE A 29 -0.08 -3.78 -15.34
CA ILE A 29 0.14 -5.23 -15.20
C ILE A 29 -0.88 -5.90 -14.27
N ASN A 30 -1.96 -5.20 -13.92
CA ASN A 30 -3.05 -5.65 -13.06
C ASN A 30 -2.59 -6.29 -11.73
N TRP A 31 -1.61 -5.67 -11.06
CA TRP A 31 -1.15 -6.12 -9.74
C TRP A 31 -2.11 -5.65 -8.64
N THR A 32 -2.11 -6.34 -7.51
CA THR A 32 -2.94 -6.00 -6.34
C THR A 32 -2.46 -4.73 -5.65
N TYR A 33 -1.16 -4.48 -5.57
CA TYR A 33 -0.61 -3.27 -4.97
C TYR A 33 0.86 -3.06 -5.37
N ALA A 34 1.38 -1.87 -5.09
CA ALA A 34 2.82 -1.59 -5.03
C ALA A 34 3.16 -0.81 -3.76
N ILE A 35 4.37 -1.01 -3.26
CA ILE A 35 4.91 -0.28 -2.11
C ILE A 35 6.31 0.22 -2.46
N PHE A 36 6.56 1.49 -2.17
CA PHE A 36 7.87 2.09 -2.25
C PHE A 36 8.51 2.19 -0.86
N TRP A 37 9.70 1.59 -0.75
CA TRP A 37 10.54 1.59 0.44
C TRP A 37 11.70 2.56 0.24
N SER A 38 11.96 3.44 1.20
CA SER A 38 13.10 4.38 1.12
C SER A 38 13.97 4.29 2.37
N MET A 39 15.27 4.58 2.22
CA MET A 39 16.17 4.72 3.36
C MET A 39 15.70 5.84 4.29
N SER A 40 15.54 5.51 5.57
CA SER A 40 15.27 6.47 6.62
C SER A 40 16.47 7.40 6.81
N THR A 41 16.20 8.70 6.86
CA THR A 41 17.19 9.75 7.11
C THR A 41 17.13 10.29 8.54
N GLY A 42 16.22 9.78 9.37
CA GLY A 42 15.98 10.26 10.73
C GLY A 42 16.93 9.70 11.79
N LEU A 43 17.15 10.48 12.85
CA LEU A 43 18.04 10.17 13.99
C LEU A 43 17.66 8.92 14.79
N ARG A 44 16.38 8.51 14.81
CA ARG A 44 15.89 7.39 15.63
C ARG A 44 16.15 6.00 15.05
N SER A 45 16.30 5.91 13.73
CA SER A 45 16.49 4.64 13.03
C SER A 45 17.26 4.88 11.74
N PRO A 46 18.47 5.47 11.77
CA PRO A 46 19.21 5.73 10.54
C PRO A 46 19.56 4.41 9.86
N GLY A 47 19.42 4.38 8.54
CA GLY A 47 19.91 3.26 7.74
C GLY A 47 19.00 2.05 7.62
N VAL A 48 17.69 2.21 7.83
CA VAL A 48 16.69 1.16 7.54
C VAL A 48 15.72 1.61 6.46
N LEU A 49 15.26 0.69 5.64
CA LEU A 49 14.19 0.93 4.69
C LEU A 49 12.86 0.98 5.43
N THR A 50 12.14 2.09 5.29
CA THR A 50 10.79 2.28 5.81
C THR A 50 9.82 2.58 4.68
N TRP A 51 8.54 2.35 4.94
CA TRP A 51 7.49 2.69 3.99
C TRP A 51 7.54 4.20 3.68
N LYS A 52 7.39 4.56 2.42
CA LYS A 52 7.40 5.95 1.96
C LYS A 52 6.17 6.31 1.16
N ASP A 53 5.73 5.41 0.28
CA ASP A 53 4.50 5.56 -0.50
C ASP A 53 4.01 4.18 -0.98
N GLY A 54 2.80 4.13 -1.53
CA GLY A 54 2.21 2.91 -2.05
C GLY A 54 0.91 3.16 -2.83
N PHE A 55 0.49 2.15 -3.59
CA PHE A 55 -0.81 2.16 -4.25
C PHE A 55 -1.49 0.79 -4.11
N TYR A 56 -2.76 0.79 -3.71
CA TYR A 56 -3.61 -0.40 -3.65
C TYR A 56 -4.59 -0.45 -4.83
N ASN A 57 -4.67 -1.60 -5.48
CA ASN A 57 -5.51 -1.92 -6.64
C ASN A 57 -6.25 -3.25 -6.45
N GLY A 58 -6.25 -3.81 -5.25
CA GLY A 58 -6.87 -5.08 -4.95
C GLY A 58 -8.39 -4.98 -4.74
N GLU A 59 -8.99 -6.14 -4.45
CA GLU A 59 -10.42 -6.22 -4.14
C GLU A 59 -10.77 -5.42 -2.87
N VAL A 60 -11.92 -4.75 -2.90
CA VAL A 60 -12.44 -3.94 -1.79
C VAL A 60 -13.67 -4.61 -1.23
N LYS A 61 -13.55 -5.27 -0.06
CA LYS A 61 -14.67 -6.03 0.52
C LYS A 61 -15.76 -5.13 1.10
N THR A 62 -15.42 -3.93 1.59
CA THR A 62 -16.40 -3.00 2.17
C THR A 62 -17.15 -2.24 1.07
N ARG A 63 -18.33 -2.76 0.74
CA ARG A 63 -19.33 -2.18 -0.18
C ARG A 63 -19.94 -0.83 0.27
N LYS A 64 -19.40 -0.17 1.30
CA LYS A 64 -19.89 1.13 1.79
C LYS A 64 -19.54 2.31 0.87
N ILE A 65 -18.61 2.14 -0.07
CA ILE A 65 -18.28 3.18 -1.06
C ILE A 65 -19.28 3.17 -2.24
N ILE A 66 -19.91 2.02 -2.53
CA ILE A 66 -20.86 1.91 -3.66
C ILE A 66 -22.20 2.61 -3.34
N SER A 67 -22.52 2.86 -2.06
CA SER A 67 -23.84 3.35 -1.65
C SER A 67 -23.94 4.87 -1.38
N LEU A 68 -22.89 5.67 -1.57
CA LEU A 68 -22.86 7.07 -1.09
C LEU A 68 -22.46 8.15 -2.11
N THR A 69 -22.24 7.86 -3.40
CA THR A 69 -21.86 8.89 -4.38
C THR A 69 -22.79 8.92 -5.57
N THR A 70 -23.65 9.94 -5.57
CA THR A 70 -24.61 10.37 -6.60
C THR A 70 -23.96 11.09 -7.79
N THR A 71 -22.70 10.80 -8.09
CA THR A 71 -21.94 11.43 -9.18
C THR A 71 -21.09 10.40 -9.91
N GLU A 72 -20.86 10.62 -11.19
CA GLU A 72 -20.13 9.78 -12.16
C GLU A 72 -18.64 9.59 -11.79
N VAL A 73 -18.36 8.94 -10.65
CA VAL A 73 -17.00 8.63 -10.20
C VAL A 73 -16.54 7.38 -10.93
N THR A 74 -15.42 7.47 -11.65
CA THR A 74 -14.91 6.30 -12.39
C THR A 74 -14.39 5.25 -11.43
N ALA A 75 -14.37 3.97 -11.82
CA ALA A 75 -13.76 2.90 -11.01
C ALA A 75 -12.31 3.22 -10.61
N ASN A 76 -11.59 3.97 -11.46
CA ASN A 76 -10.23 4.41 -11.18
C ASN A 76 -10.14 5.40 -10.01
N ASP A 77 -11.10 6.31 -9.91
CA ASP A 77 -11.15 7.30 -8.83
C ASP A 77 -11.51 6.62 -7.50
N LEU A 78 -12.40 5.62 -7.54
CA LEU A 78 -12.76 4.81 -6.36
C LEU A 78 -11.57 4.04 -5.80
N ILE A 79 -10.76 3.41 -6.66
CA ILE A 79 -9.55 2.70 -6.24
C ILE A 79 -8.52 3.67 -5.66
N LEU A 80 -8.33 4.82 -6.29
CA LEU A 80 -7.42 5.85 -5.77
C LEU A 80 -7.87 6.34 -4.39
N GLN A 81 -9.16 6.65 -4.24
CA GLN A 81 -9.76 7.01 -2.96
C GLN A 81 -9.55 5.91 -1.91
N ARG A 82 -9.72 4.65 -2.28
CA ARG A 82 -9.51 3.53 -1.36
C ARG A 82 -8.06 3.42 -0.91
N SER A 83 -7.11 3.56 -1.83
CA SER A 83 -5.68 3.57 -1.51
C SER A 83 -5.32 4.69 -0.54
N GLU A 84 -5.93 5.86 -0.68
CA GLU A 84 -5.76 6.98 0.25
C GLU A 84 -6.37 6.68 1.63
N GLN A 85 -7.56 6.11 1.70
CA GLN A 85 -8.18 5.74 2.99
C GLN A 85 -7.35 4.72 3.78
N LEU A 86 -6.72 3.74 3.11
CA LEU A 86 -5.83 2.77 3.75
C LEU A 86 -4.56 3.45 4.31
N ARG A 87 -4.02 4.43 3.58
CA ARG A 87 -2.89 5.26 4.03
C ARG A 87 -3.26 6.10 5.24
N GLU A 88 -4.41 6.77 5.22
CA GLU A 88 -4.91 7.58 6.34
C GLU A 88 -5.15 6.74 7.60
N LEU A 89 -5.69 5.52 7.43
CA LEU A 89 -5.84 4.58 8.53
C LEU A 89 -4.48 4.23 9.16
N TYR A 90 -3.48 3.90 8.34
CA TYR A 90 -2.12 3.63 8.83
C TYR A 90 -1.54 4.81 9.63
N GLU A 91 -1.63 6.04 9.11
CA GLU A 91 -1.15 7.24 9.81
C GLU A 91 -1.93 7.50 11.12
N SER A 92 -3.23 7.23 11.13
CA SER A 92 -4.05 7.31 12.34
C SER A 92 -3.62 6.28 13.40
N LEU A 93 -3.23 5.08 12.98
CA LEU A 93 -2.73 4.03 13.88
C LEU A 93 -1.35 4.39 14.43
N LEU A 94 -0.44 4.91 13.60
CA LEU A 94 0.88 5.36 14.02
C LEU A 94 0.82 6.50 15.04
N SER A 95 -0.10 7.45 14.85
CA SER A 95 -0.24 8.61 15.74
C SER A 95 -0.92 8.29 17.08
N GLY A 96 -1.35 7.04 17.31
CA GLY A 96 -2.04 6.62 18.53
C GLY A 96 -3.44 7.23 18.70
N LYS A 97 -3.97 7.91 17.68
CA LYS A 97 -5.28 8.59 17.69
C LYS A 97 -6.44 7.68 17.27
N ALA A 98 -6.30 6.38 17.47
CA ALA A 98 -7.34 5.41 17.09
C ALA A 98 -8.66 5.60 17.86
N ASP A 99 -8.62 6.21 19.05
CA ASP A 99 -9.75 6.33 19.98
C ASP A 99 -10.54 7.65 19.91
N HIS A 100 -10.19 8.59 19.04
CA HIS A 100 -10.96 9.83 18.88
C HIS A 100 -12.20 9.59 17.99
N ARG A 101 -13.10 8.70 18.43
CA ARG A 101 -14.40 8.40 17.79
C ARG A 101 -15.25 9.66 17.56
N GLY A 102 -15.03 10.73 18.32
CA GLY A 102 -15.74 12.01 18.17
C GLY A 102 -15.24 12.95 17.07
N ARG A 103 -14.09 12.67 16.42
CA ARG A 103 -13.51 13.53 15.35
C ARG A 103 -13.12 12.75 14.09
N ARG A 104 -13.64 11.54 13.91
CA ARG A 104 -13.45 10.77 12.68
C ARG A 104 -14.45 11.24 11.62
N PRO A 105 -14.02 11.55 10.39
CA PRO A 105 -14.95 11.71 9.27
C PRO A 105 -15.80 10.44 9.14
N ALA A 106 -17.09 10.58 8.84
CA ALA A 106 -18.02 9.45 8.71
C ALA A 106 -17.58 8.39 7.66
N ALA A 107 -16.65 8.75 6.77
CA ALA A 107 -16.07 7.89 5.73
C ALA A 107 -14.69 7.28 6.09
N SER A 108 -14.23 7.44 7.34
CA SER A 108 -12.93 6.88 7.78
C SER A 108 -13.04 5.38 8.03
N LEU A 109 -12.07 4.61 7.51
CA LEU A 109 -12.02 3.16 7.68
C LEU A 109 -11.65 2.80 9.12
N SER A 110 -12.31 1.77 9.65
CA SER A 110 -11.85 1.08 10.86
C SER A 110 -10.99 -0.13 10.48
N PRO A 111 -10.03 -0.55 11.33
CA PRO A 111 -9.31 -1.81 11.16
C PRO A 111 -10.23 -3.01 10.87
N GLU A 112 -11.40 -3.04 11.50
CA GLU A 112 -12.38 -4.12 11.42
C GLU A 112 -13.15 -4.14 10.08
N ASP A 113 -13.16 -3.04 9.34
CA ASP A 113 -13.83 -2.92 8.04
C ASP A 113 -12.98 -3.42 6.85
N LEU A 114 -11.73 -3.84 7.10
CA LEU A 114 -10.78 -4.23 6.05
C LEU A 114 -10.90 -5.70 5.65
N GLY A 115 -10.89 -5.96 4.34
CA GLY A 115 -10.66 -7.30 3.82
C GLY A 115 -9.22 -7.78 4.03
N GLU A 116 -8.97 -9.08 3.85
CA GLU A 116 -7.65 -9.70 4.10
C GLU A 116 -6.52 -9.05 3.29
N ALA A 117 -6.74 -8.77 2.00
CA ALA A 117 -5.75 -8.12 1.14
C ALA A 117 -5.47 -6.67 1.54
N GLU A 118 -6.52 -5.95 1.96
CA GLU A 118 -6.42 -4.57 2.43
C GLU A 118 -5.69 -4.50 3.77
N TRP A 119 -5.99 -5.43 4.67
CA TRP A 119 -5.31 -5.62 5.93
C TRP A 119 -3.83 -5.95 5.72
N TYR A 120 -3.54 -6.89 4.81
CA TYR A 120 -2.17 -7.25 4.44
C TYR A 120 -1.38 -6.04 3.93
N TYR A 121 -1.97 -5.27 3.01
CA TYR A 121 -1.36 -4.08 2.44
C TYR A 121 -1.09 -3.01 3.52
N THR A 122 -2.08 -2.75 4.38
CA THR A 122 -1.98 -1.77 5.46
C THR A 122 -0.92 -2.17 6.49
N LEU A 123 -0.92 -3.43 6.93
CA LEU A 123 0.11 -3.96 7.83
C LEU A 123 1.49 -3.91 7.20
N SER A 124 1.60 -4.14 5.87
CA SER A 124 2.88 -4.06 5.19
C SER A 124 3.55 -2.71 5.41
N MET A 125 2.82 -1.60 5.51
CA MET A 125 3.39 -0.26 5.76
C MET A 125 4.09 -0.13 7.11
N THR A 126 3.80 -0.99 8.09
CA THR A 126 4.42 -0.97 9.42
C THR A 126 5.81 -1.60 9.46
N TYR A 127 6.19 -2.36 8.44
CA TYR A 127 7.46 -3.06 8.41
C TYR A 127 8.64 -2.12 8.18
N SER A 128 9.82 -2.55 8.62
CA SER A 128 11.08 -1.94 8.26
C SER A 128 12.11 -3.02 7.98
N PHE A 129 13.09 -2.69 7.14
CA PHE A 129 14.10 -3.65 6.69
C PHE A 129 15.48 -3.02 6.73
N ARG A 130 16.43 -3.67 7.41
CA ARG A 130 17.85 -3.33 7.20
C ARG A 130 18.29 -3.75 5.80
N PRO A 131 19.31 -3.11 5.20
CA PRO A 131 19.99 -3.66 4.03
C PRO A 131 20.35 -5.14 4.26
N GLY A 132 20.05 -5.98 3.27
CA GLY A 132 20.21 -7.45 3.33
C GLY A 132 19.08 -8.22 4.03
N GLN A 133 18.13 -7.55 4.68
CA GLN A 133 17.03 -8.20 5.42
C GLN A 133 15.73 -8.28 4.62
N GLY A 134 15.11 -9.47 4.60
CA GLY A 134 13.86 -9.69 3.86
C GLY A 134 14.03 -9.40 2.37
N LEU A 135 12.93 -9.36 1.62
CA LEU A 135 13.00 -9.09 0.17
C LEU A 135 13.43 -7.64 -0.13
N PRO A 136 12.83 -6.59 0.47
CA PRO A 136 13.23 -5.21 0.16
C PRO A 136 14.69 -4.92 0.52
N GLY A 137 15.15 -5.38 1.69
CA GLY A 137 16.54 -5.17 2.11
C GLY A 137 17.54 -5.93 1.25
N LYS A 138 17.25 -7.17 0.83
CA LYS A 138 18.12 -7.93 -0.09
C LYS A 138 18.23 -7.26 -1.45
N SER A 139 17.10 -6.85 -2.03
CA SER A 139 17.09 -6.14 -3.31
C SER A 139 17.89 -4.85 -3.23
N PHE A 140 17.70 -4.06 -2.18
CA PHE A 140 18.45 -2.82 -1.95
C PHE A 140 19.96 -3.04 -1.79
N ALA A 141 20.37 -4.02 -0.96
CA ALA A 141 21.78 -4.26 -0.67
C ALA A 141 22.57 -4.86 -1.86
N SER A 142 21.90 -5.67 -2.69
CA SER A 142 22.52 -6.29 -3.86
C SER A 142 22.41 -5.45 -5.14
N ASN A 143 21.56 -4.41 -5.14
CA ASN A 143 21.16 -3.68 -6.34
C ASN A 143 20.62 -4.62 -7.43
N GLN A 144 19.87 -5.66 -7.04
CA GLN A 144 19.27 -6.65 -7.94
C GLN A 144 17.77 -6.77 -7.71
N HIS A 145 17.06 -7.27 -8.72
CA HIS A 145 15.67 -7.66 -8.59
C HIS A 145 15.56 -8.99 -7.83
N VAL A 146 14.61 -9.07 -6.89
CA VAL A 146 14.33 -10.31 -6.16
C VAL A 146 12.86 -10.63 -6.32
N TRP A 147 12.56 -11.85 -6.76
CA TRP A 147 11.20 -12.35 -6.92
C TRP A 147 10.92 -13.47 -5.93
N LEU A 148 9.70 -13.49 -5.40
CA LEU A 148 9.19 -14.59 -4.60
C LEU A 148 7.83 -14.97 -5.17
N TYR A 149 7.67 -16.25 -5.50
CA TYR A 149 6.39 -16.83 -5.87
C TYR A 149 5.89 -17.73 -4.73
N ASN A 150 4.58 -17.93 -4.65
CA ASN A 150 3.92 -18.71 -3.61
C ASN A 150 4.37 -18.30 -2.18
N ALA A 151 4.24 -17.01 -1.88
CA ALA A 151 4.70 -16.44 -0.62
C ALA A 151 4.08 -17.10 0.64
N GLN A 152 2.90 -17.73 0.51
CA GLN A 152 2.24 -18.51 1.55
C GLN A 152 3.07 -19.73 2.02
N TYR A 153 3.97 -20.25 1.18
CA TYR A 153 4.86 -21.36 1.51
C TYR A 153 6.28 -20.92 1.88
N ALA A 154 6.57 -19.62 1.83
CA ALA A 154 7.89 -19.11 2.16
C ALA A 154 8.19 -19.26 3.66
N ASP A 155 9.46 -19.56 3.98
CA ASP A 155 9.95 -19.54 5.36
C ASP A 155 9.76 -18.13 5.96
N THR A 156 9.14 -18.06 7.14
CA THR A 156 8.90 -16.81 7.86
C THR A 156 10.19 -16.11 8.27
N LYS A 157 11.31 -16.83 8.38
CA LYS A 157 12.65 -16.25 8.57
C LYS A 157 13.12 -15.48 7.33
N ALA A 158 12.79 -15.97 6.13
CA ALA A 158 13.17 -15.38 4.86
C ALA A 158 12.21 -14.25 4.44
N PHE A 159 10.91 -14.46 4.69
CA PHE A 159 9.85 -13.50 4.40
C PHE A 159 9.00 -13.29 5.63
N LYS A 160 9.32 -12.25 6.43
CA LYS A 160 8.59 -11.93 7.66
C LYS A 160 7.09 -11.69 7.45
N ARG A 161 6.68 -11.35 6.23
CA ARG A 161 5.27 -11.17 5.84
C ARG A 161 4.61 -12.46 5.36
N ALA A 162 5.30 -13.61 5.34
CA ALA A 162 4.76 -14.90 4.89
C ALA A 162 3.56 -15.33 5.73
N LEU A 163 3.58 -15.07 7.04
CA LEU A 163 2.46 -15.42 7.92
C LEU A 163 1.19 -14.65 7.54
N LEU A 164 1.31 -13.37 7.24
CA LEU A 164 0.18 -12.55 6.76
C LEU A 164 -0.29 -13.01 5.36
N ALA A 165 0.63 -13.51 4.52
CA ALA A 165 0.31 -14.04 3.20
C ALA A 165 -0.39 -15.40 3.23
N LYS A 166 -0.43 -16.09 4.39
CA LYS A 166 -1.24 -17.31 4.54
C LYS A 166 -2.72 -17.00 4.75
N THR A 167 -3.04 -15.83 5.28
CA THR A 167 -4.42 -15.39 5.57
C THR A 167 -4.99 -14.48 4.48
N ALA A 168 -4.19 -14.09 3.50
CA ALA A 168 -4.61 -13.30 2.35
C ALA A 168 -4.02 -13.93 1.08
N PRO A 169 -4.84 -14.35 0.08
CA PRO A 169 -4.30 -14.77 -1.20
C PRO A 169 -3.75 -13.53 -1.93
N ILE A 170 -2.43 -13.45 -2.06
CA ILE A 170 -1.67 -12.35 -2.69
C ILE A 170 -0.55 -12.90 -3.57
#